data_AF-E5Y2J3-F1
#
_entry.id   AF-E5Y2J3-F1
#
_cell.length_a   1.000
_cell.length_b   1.000
_cell.length_c   1.000
_cell.angle_alpha   90.00
_cell.angle_beta   90.00
_cell.angle_gamma   90.00
#
_symmetry.space_group_name_H-M   'P 1'
#
loop_
_entity.id
_entity.type
_entity.pdbx_description
1 polymer ?
#
loop_
_entity_poly.entity_id
_entity_poly.type
_entity_poly.pdbx_seq_one_letter_code
_entity_poly.pdbx_strand_id
1 'polypeptide(L)'
;MAYRLTKPDREKLGMRFAEILICRANARPGDMPELASRKDWKEAAAYERKKVASEIAEEARGILLKSGYPKEQVEKATRHLIRY
;
A
#
# COMPACT_ATOMS: atom_id res chain seq x y z
N MET A 1 19.95 4.22 4.74
CA MET A 1 19.18 3.37 5.68
C MET A 1 18.02 2.80 4.90
N ALA A 2 17.90 1.47 4.78
CA ALA A 2 16.80 0.88 4.02
C ALA A 2 15.52 0.96 4.83
N TYR A 3 14.50 1.67 4.33
CA TYR A 3 13.18 1.76 4.95
C TYR A 3 12.54 0.36 5.00
N ARG A 4 12.66 -0.34 6.14
CA ARG A 4 12.02 -1.65 6.36
C ARG A 4 10.82 -1.48 7.27
N LEU A 5 9.63 -1.62 6.68
CA LEU A 5 8.41 -1.80 7.47
C LEU A 5 8.47 -3.12 8.23
N THR A 6 8.19 -3.07 9.53
CA THR A 6 7.99 -4.26 10.34
C THR A 6 6.76 -5.04 9.86
N LYS A 7 6.71 -6.36 10.07
CA LYS A 7 5.53 -7.19 9.73
C LYS A 7 4.19 -6.60 10.22
N PRO A 8 4.05 -6.18 11.50
CA PRO A 8 2.80 -5.62 11.99
C PRO A 8 2.47 -4.24 11.38
N ASP A 9 3.48 -3.43 11.04
CA ASP A 9 3.23 -2.18 10.30
C ASP A 9 2.71 -2.46 8.90
N ARG A 10 3.25 -3.47 8.20
CA ARG A 10 2.79 -3.84 6.84
C ARG A 10 1.33 -4.28 6.85
N GLU A 11 0.94 -5.13 7.80
CA GLU A 11 -0.45 -5.59 7.90
C GLU A 11 -1.41 -4.44 8.23
N LYS A 12 -1.05 -3.57 9.19
CA LYS A 12 -1.86 -2.38 9.52
C LYS A 12 -2.00 -1.44 8.34
N LEU A 13 -0.88 -1.12 7.68
CA LEU A 13 -0.87 -0.23 6.51
C LEU A 13 -1.58 -0.87 5.32
N GLY A 14 -1.45 -2.18 5.12
CA GLY A 14 -2.16 -2.94 4.09
C GLY A 14 -3.67 -2.93 4.31
N MET A 15 -4.12 -3.12 5.56
CA MET A 15 -5.54 -3.06 5.92
C MET A 15 -6.11 -1.65 5.73
N ARG A 16 -5.39 -0.62 6.20
CA ARG A 16 -5.78 0.78 5.98
C ARG A 16 -5.82 1.14 4.51
N PHE A 17 -4.84 0.69 3.75
CA PHE A 17 -4.81 0.92 2.32
C PHE A 17 -5.95 0.20 1.60
N ALA A 18 -6.31 -1.01 2.03
CA ALA A 18 -7.48 -1.74 1.54
C ALA A 18 -8.78 -0.96 1.76
N GLU A 19 -8.99 -0.38 2.95
CA GLU A 19 -10.14 0.49 3.23
C GLU A 19 -10.16 1.72 2.29
N ILE A 20 -9.01 2.37 2.11
CA ILE A 20 -8.88 3.53 1.24
C ILE A 20 -9.12 3.14 -0.23
N LEU A 21 -8.62 1.99 -0.69
CA LEU A 21 -8.83 1.50 -2.06
C LEU A 21 -10.31 1.27 -2.37
N ILE A 22 -11.09 0.79 -1.39
CA ILE A 22 -12.54 0.63 -1.53
C ILE A 22 -13.22 1.99 -1.72
N CYS A 23 -12.84 2.99 -0.92
CA CYS A 23 -13.43 4.33 -1.01
C CYS A 23 -12.88 5.17 -2.19
N ARG A 24 -11.63 4.94 -2.60
CA ARG A 24 -10.89 5.69 -3.62
C ARG A 24 -9.98 4.75 -4.39
N ALA A 25 -10.46 4.26 -5.53
CA ALA A 25 -9.70 3.36 -6.41
C ALA A 25 -8.38 3.96 -6.96
N ASN A 26 -8.21 5.28 -6.92
CA ASN A 26 -7.00 5.99 -7.39
C ASN A 26 -6.04 6.40 -6.25
N ALA A 27 -6.28 5.92 -5.02
CA ALA A 27 -5.44 6.28 -3.90
C ALA A 27 -4.04 5.64 -4.01
N ARG A 28 -3.02 6.38 -3.59
CA ARG A 28 -1.65 5.89 -3.56
C ARG A 28 -1.24 5.55 -2.13
N PRO A 29 -0.50 4.45 -1.90
CA PRO A 29 0.00 4.09 -0.58
C PRO A 29 0.87 5.20 0.03
N GLY A 30 1.60 5.93 -0.82
CA GLY A 30 2.47 7.03 -0.38
C GLY A 30 1.73 8.29 0.11
N ASP A 31 0.46 8.45 -0.24
CA ASP A 31 -0.38 9.56 0.19
C ASP A 31 -1.12 9.25 1.51
N MET A 32 -0.95 8.04 2.05
CA MET A 32 -1.54 7.68 3.32
C MET A 32 -0.93 8.53 4.45
N PRO A 33 -1.76 9.13 5.33
CA PRO A 33 -1.28 10.03 6.39
C PRO A 33 -0.31 9.32 7.36
N GLU A 34 -0.46 8.01 7.52
CA GLU A 34 0.35 7.14 8.37
C GLU A 34 1.79 6.97 7.85
N LEU A 35 1.99 7.07 6.52
CA LEU A 35 3.29 7.06 5.86
C LEU A 35 3.81 8.48 5.64
N ALA A 36 2.95 9.39 5.15
CA ALA A 36 3.29 10.78 4.89
C ALA A 36 3.79 11.53 6.14
N SER A 37 3.34 11.13 7.35
CA SER A 37 3.79 11.72 8.62
C SER A 37 5.15 11.19 9.10
N ARG A 38 5.64 10.05 8.58
CA ARG A 38 6.93 9.47 9.03
C ARG A 38 8.10 10.23 8.42
N LYS A 39 9.07 10.64 9.26
CA LYS A 39 10.32 11.27 8.80
C LYS A 39 11.10 10.34 7.86
N ASP A 40 11.17 9.07 8.22
CA ASP A 40 11.83 8.04 7.42
C ASP A 40 11.22 7.92 6.01
N TRP A 41 9.92 8.15 5.85
CA TRP A 41 9.28 8.18 4.54
C TRP A 41 9.67 9.43 3.75
N LYS A 42 9.73 10.60 4.39
CA LYS A 42 10.17 11.86 3.79
C LYS A 42 11.66 11.88 3.43
N GLU A 43 12.48 11.09 4.11
CA GLU A 43 13.90 10.93 3.82
C GLU A 43 14.18 9.76 2.86
N ALA A 44 13.27 8.79 2.76
CA ALA A 44 13.41 7.66 1.84
C ALA A 44 13.50 8.14 0.39
N ALA A 45 14.40 7.50 -0.36
CA ALA A 45 14.58 7.80 -1.78
C ALA A 45 13.35 7.38 -2.59
N ALA A 46 13.14 8.00 -3.75
CA ALA A 46 11.98 7.72 -4.60
C ALA A 46 11.84 6.23 -5.00
N TYR A 47 12.96 5.52 -5.15
CA TYR A 47 12.94 4.08 -5.44
C TYR A 47 12.51 3.24 -4.23
N GLU A 48 12.90 3.62 -3.01
CA GLU A 48 12.47 2.95 -1.77
C GLU A 48 10.99 3.17 -1.53
N ARG A 49 10.52 4.41 -1.71
CA ARG A 49 9.09 4.74 -1.62
C ARG A 49 8.26 3.90 -2.59
N LYS A 50 8.71 3.75 -3.84
CA LYS A 50 8.04 2.90 -4.82
C LYS A 50 8.00 1.44 -4.36
N LYS A 51 9.13 0.89 -3.91
CA LYS A 51 9.19 -0.49 -3.43
C LYS A 51 8.24 -0.74 -2.26
N VAL A 52 8.27 0.13 -1.25
CA VAL A 52 7.43 0.04 -0.07
C VAL A 52 5.95 0.21 -0.42
N ALA A 53 5.62 1.13 -1.34
CA ALA A 53 4.26 1.30 -1.83
C ALA A 53 3.75 0.04 -2.54
N SER A 54 4.57 -0.62 -3.35
CA SER A 54 4.23 -1.89 -3.99
C SER A 54 4.03 -3.01 -2.96
N GLU A 55 4.91 -3.13 -1.95
CA GLU A 55 4.76 -4.11 -0.87
C GLU A 55 3.44 -3.92 -0.09
N ILE A 56 3.05 -2.67 0.21
CA ILE A 56 1.76 -2.38 0.88
C ILE A 56 0.58 -2.70 -0.04
N ALA A 57 0.67 -2.38 -1.34
CA ALA A 57 -0.39 -2.64 -2.30
C ALA A 57 -0.62 -4.16 -2.49
N GLU A 58 0.45 -4.97 -2.48
CA GLU A 58 0.37 -6.42 -2.52
C GLU A 58 -0.33 -6.99 -1.28
N GLU A 59 0.04 -6.50 -0.09
CA GLU A 59 -0.59 -6.92 1.17
C GLU A 59 -2.08 -6.54 1.18
N ALA A 60 -2.41 -5.30 0.81
CA ALA A 60 -3.78 -4.82 0.71
C ALA A 60 -4.61 -5.65 -0.28
N ARG A 61 -4.03 -6.01 -1.44
CA ARG A 61 -4.67 -6.93 -2.40
C ARG A 61 -4.93 -8.28 -1.76
N GLY A 62 -3.96 -8.84 -1.06
CA GLY A 62 -4.12 -10.11 -0.34
C GLY A 62 -5.26 -10.05 0.69
N ILE A 63 -5.33 -8.98 1.46
CA ILE A 63 -6.39 -8.75 2.47
C ILE A 63 -7.76 -8.63 1.80
N LEU A 64 -7.91 -7.79 0.78
CA LEU A 64 -9.18 -7.59 0.07
C LEU A 64 -9.68 -8.89 -0.56
N LEU A 65 -8.80 -9.67 -1.20
CA LEU A 65 -9.15 -10.97 -1.76
C LEU A 65 -9.57 -11.96 -0.68
N LYS A 66 -8.87 -12.01 0.45
CA LYS A 66 -9.26 -12.84 1.61
C LYS A 66 -10.60 -12.42 2.21
N SER A 67 -10.91 -11.13 2.20
CA SER A 67 -12.19 -10.58 2.67
C SER A 67 -13.36 -10.79 1.69
N GLY A 68 -13.12 -11.41 0.52
CA GLY A 68 -14.17 -11.73 -0.45
C GLY A 68 -14.50 -10.61 -1.44
N TYR A 69 -13.65 -9.58 -1.56
CA TYR A 69 -13.87 -8.53 -2.55
C TYR A 69 -13.63 -9.04 -3.99
N PRO A 70 -14.35 -8.49 -4.99
CA PRO A 70 -14.19 -8.89 -6.38
C PRO A 70 -12.75 -8.64 -6.86
N LYS A 71 -12.10 -9.71 -7.33
CA LYS A 71 -10.70 -9.68 -7.78
C LYS A 71 -10.46 -8.59 -8.84
N GLU A 72 -11.39 -8.38 -9.76
CA GLU A 72 -11.28 -7.32 -10.79
C GLU A 72 -11.23 -5.91 -10.21
N GLN A 73 -12.03 -5.64 -9.17
CA GLN A 73 -12.05 -4.33 -8.51
C GLN A 73 -10.71 -4.10 -7.79
N VAL A 74 -10.23 -5.11 -7.07
CA VAL A 74 -8.95 -5.07 -6.37
C VAL A 74 -7.80 -4.90 -7.37
N GLU A 75 -7.76 -5.70 -8.43
CA GLU A 75 -6.72 -5.62 -9.45
C GLU A 75 -6.75 -4.30 -10.19
N LYS A 76 -7.92 -3.77 -10.57
CA LYS A 76 -8.02 -2.45 -11.21
C LYS A 76 -7.47 -1.34 -10.30
N ALA A 77 -7.74 -1.44 -9.01
CA ALA A 77 -7.26 -0.47 -8.02
C ALA A 77 -5.76 -0.65 -7.68
N THR A 78 -5.18 -1.85 -7.78
CA THR A 78 -3.76 -2.08 -7.46
C THR A 78 -2.83 -2.14 -8.68
N ARG A 79 -3.35 -2.28 -9.90
CA ARG A 79 -2.57 -2.44 -11.14
C ARG A 79 -1.59 -1.30 -11.41
N HIS A 80 -1.91 -0.08 -10.97
CA HIS A 80 -1.06 1.09 -11.17
C HIS A 80 0.04 1.23 -10.09
N LEU A 81 0.02 0.37 -9.07
CA LEU A 81 0.93 0.39 -7.91
C LEU A 81 1.88 -0.82 -7.89
N ILE A 82 1.42 -1.94 -8.44
CA ILE A 82 2.21 -3.16 -8.60
C ILE A 82 2.64 -3.21 -10.06
N ARG A 83 3.86 -2.73 -10.33
CA ARG A 83 4.47 -2.84 -11.66
C ARG A 83 5.16 -4.19 -11.74
N TYR A 84 4.60 -5.11 -12.53
CA TYR A 84 5.26 -6.36 -12.95
C TYR A 84 6.54 -6.05 -13.74
#